data_AF-A0A530BNL4-F1
#
_entry.id   AF-A0A530BNL4-F1
#
_cell.length_a   1.000
_cell.length_b   1.000
_cell.length_c   1.000
_cell.angle_alpha   90.00
_cell.angle_beta   90.00
_cell.angle_gamma   90.00
#
_symmetry.space_group_name_H-M   'P 1'
#
loop_
_entity.id
_entity.type
_entity.pdbx_description
1 polymer ?
#
loop_
_entity_poly.entity_id
_entity_poly.type
_entity_poly.pdbx_seq_one_letter_code
_entity_poly.pdbx_strand_id
1 'polypeptide(L)'
;MSELRISTQDLSRLMDEAMQLATAYWATVEERRAFPETSARTTQALFSRPWREEGIGRAVLDDFAAIADHSRPSGGKFFAYVFG
;
A
#
# COMPACT_ATOMS: atom_id res chain seq x y z
N MET A 1 -4.44 -25.34 0.97
CA MET A 1 -5.56 -24.51 0.46
C MET A 1 -4.93 -23.34 -0.27
N SER A 2 -5.34 -23.04 -1.50
CA SER A 2 -4.81 -21.88 -2.23
C SER A 2 -5.37 -20.60 -1.60
N GLU A 3 -4.52 -19.62 -1.29
CA GLU A 3 -4.91 -18.29 -0.80
C GLU A 3 -5.73 -17.51 -1.85
N LEU A 4 -5.84 -18.04 -3.08
CA LEU A 4 -6.73 -17.54 -4.12
C LEU A 4 -8.20 -17.90 -3.86
N ARG A 5 -8.50 -18.80 -2.92
CA ARG A 5 -9.87 -19.16 -2.52
C ARG A 5 -10.15 -18.63 -1.12
N ILE A 6 -10.83 -17.48 -1.07
CA ILE A 6 -11.22 -16.81 0.16
C ILE A 6 -12.72 -16.99 0.42
N SER A 7 -13.10 -17.21 1.68
CA SER A 7 -14.52 -17.22 2.07
C SER A 7 -15.09 -15.80 2.06
N THR A 8 -16.41 -15.65 1.94
CA THR A 8 -17.05 -14.32 2.04
C THR A 8 -16.76 -13.65 3.39
N GLN A 9 -16.71 -14.43 4.48
CA GLN A 9 -16.42 -13.91 5.81
C GLN A 9 -15.00 -13.37 5.92
N ASP A 10 -14.02 -14.11 5.37
CA ASP A 10 -12.63 -13.66 5.35
C ASP A 10 -12.45 -12.43 4.46
N LEU A 11 -13.14 -12.39 3.31
CA LEU A 11 -13.13 -11.23 2.43
C LEU A 11 -13.68 -9.98 3.14
N SER A 12 -14.82 -10.09 3.84
CA SER A 12 -15.38 -8.97 4.60
C SER A 12 -14.41 -8.47 5.66
N ARG A 13 -13.74 -9.38 6.38
CA ARG A 13 -12.71 -9.00 7.36
C ARG A 13 -11.51 -8.28 6.72
N LEU A 14 -11.05 -8.73 5.55
CA LEU A 14 -10.00 -8.03 4.80
C LEU A 14 -10.43 -6.63 4.36
N MET A 15 -11.69 -6.47 3.96
CA MET A 15 -12.23 -5.16 3.56
C MET A 15 -12.26 -4.18 4.73
N ASP A 16 -12.70 -4.63 5.91
CA ASP A 16 -12.73 -3.81 7.12
C ASP A 16 -11.32 -3.32 7.48
N GLU A 17 -10.34 -4.20 7.37
CA GLU A 17 -8.95 -3.88 7.67
C GLU A 17 -8.31 -2.96 6.62
N ALA A 18 -8.57 -3.19 5.34
CA ALA A 18 -8.16 -2.28 4.28
C ALA A 18 -8.76 -0.87 4.46
N MET A 19 -10.01 -0.79 4.93
CA MET A 19 -10.67 0.49 5.24
C MET A 19 -10.00 1.19 6.43
N GLN A 20 -9.62 0.45 7.47
CA GLN A 20 -8.87 1.00 8.60
C GLN A 20 -7.51 1.55 8.16
N LEU A 21 -6.78 0.84 7.30
CA LEU A 21 -5.52 1.32 6.73
C LEU A 21 -5.70 2.59 5.91
N ALA A 22 -6.71 2.63 5.04
CA ALA A 22 -7.01 3.80 4.22
C ALA A 22 -7.40 5.03 5.06
N THR A 23 -8.27 4.85 6.05
CA THR A 23 -8.70 5.95 6.93
C THR A 23 -7.56 6.47 7.79
N ALA A 24 -6.72 5.58 8.34
CA ALA A 24 -5.51 5.95 9.07
C ALA A 24 -4.51 6.71 8.18
N TYR A 25 -4.29 6.26 6.94
CA TYR A 25 -3.44 6.97 5.99
C TYR A 25 -3.96 8.39 5.71
N TRP A 26 -5.25 8.53 5.39
CA TRP A 26 -5.86 9.83 5.11
C TRP A 26 -5.77 10.80 6.28
N ALA A 27 -5.91 10.32 7.51
CA ALA A 27 -5.75 11.15 8.70
C ALA A 27 -4.34 11.77 8.84
N THR A 28 -3.32 11.16 8.21
CA THR A 28 -1.92 11.61 8.29
C THR A 28 -1.40 12.25 7.00
N VAL A 29 -2.19 12.27 5.91
CA VAL A 29 -1.70 12.61 4.57
C VAL A 29 -1.10 14.01 4.49
N GLU A 30 -1.69 14.97 5.20
CA GLU A 30 -1.22 16.35 5.22
C GLU A 30 0.06 16.52 6.04
N GLU A 31 0.40 15.60 6.94
CA GLU A 31 1.64 15.67 7.73
C GLU A 31 2.83 15.05 6.99
N ARG A 32 2.55 14.21 5.98
CA ARG A 32 3.57 13.50 5.21
C ARG A 32 4.35 14.45 4.29
N ARG A 33 5.60 14.06 4.01
CA ARG A 33 6.48 14.77 3.08
C ARG A 33 5.96 14.63 1.65
N ALA A 34 5.83 15.75 0.93
CA ALA A 34 5.41 15.74 -0.49
C ALA A 34 6.35 14.91 -1.37
N PHE A 35 7.64 14.86 -1.03
CA PHE A 35 8.62 13.95 -1.63
C PHE A 35 9.04 12.89 -0.61
N PRO A 36 8.75 11.59 -0.88
CA PRO A 36 9.18 10.51 0.00
C PRO A 36 10.70 10.35 -0.03
N GLU A 37 11.27 9.88 1.08
CA GLU A 37 12.69 9.58 1.18
C GLU A 37 12.97 8.20 0.56
N THR A 38 13.00 8.16 -0.76
CA THR A 38 13.27 6.93 -1.51
C THR A 38 14.37 7.12 -2.55
N SER A 39 15.01 6.01 -2.92
CA SER A 39 15.98 5.94 -4.02
C SER A 39 15.54 4.87 -5.01
N ALA A 40 15.99 4.96 -6.26
CA ALA A 40 15.69 3.92 -7.27
C ALA A 40 16.04 2.52 -6.77
N ARG A 41 17.20 2.37 -6.13
CA ARG A 41 17.64 1.11 -5.51
C ARG A 41 16.70 0.66 -4.38
N THR A 42 16.28 1.57 -3.51
CA THR A 42 15.36 1.27 -2.39
C THR A 42 14.01 0.80 -2.92
N THR A 43 13.41 1.56 -3.84
CA THR A 43 12.14 1.20 -4.49
C THR A 43 12.25 -0.13 -5.23
N GLN A 44 13.35 -0.39 -5.94
CA GLN A 44 13.57 -1.67 -6.62
C GLN A 44 13.63 -2.83 -5.62
N ALA A 45 14.37 -2.69 -4.53
CA ALA A 45 14.46 -3.73 -3.50
C ALA A 45 13.10 -4.03 -2.84
N LEU A 46 12.26 -3.00 -2.62
CA LEU A 46 10.95 -3.15 -2.01
C LEU A 46 9.92 -3.79 -2.95
N PHE A 47 9.92 -3.42 -4.24
CA PHE A 47 8.81 -3.73 -5.15
C PHE A 47 9.18 -4.67 -6.30
N SER A 48 10.45 -5.03 -6.50
CA SER A 48 10.87 -5.95 -7.58
C SER A 48 10.99 -7.40 -7.10
N ARG A 49 9.94 -7.90 -6.42
CA ARG A 49 9.85 -9.30 -6.00
C ARG A 49 9.07 -10.12 -7.04
N PRO A 50 9.39 -11.42 -7.22
CA PRO A 50 8.56 -12.30 -8.02
C PRO A 50 7.17 -12.45 -7.39
N TRP A 51 6.14 -12.56 -8.22
CA TRP A 51 4.79 -12.84 -7.77
C TRP A 51 4.70 -14.30 -7.29
N ARG A 52 3.97 -14.51 -6.19
CA ARG A 52 3.64 -15.86 -5.72
C ARG A 52 2.41 -16.38 -6.45
N GLU A 53 2.49 -17.59 -6.99
CA GLU A 53 1.40 -18.20 -7.74
C GLU A 53 0.23 -18.62 -6.83
N GLU A 54 0.51 -18.92 -5.56
CA GLU A 54 -0.46 -19.47 -4.62
C GLU A 54 -1.35 -18.41 -3.95
N GLY A 55 -1.05 -17.12 -4.16
CA GLY A 55 -1.58 -16.00 -3.39
C GLY A 55 -0.90 -15.84 -2.02
N ILE A 56 -1.05 -14.66 -1.40
CA ILE A 56 -0.50 -14.35 -0.07
C ILE A 56 -1.57 -13.95 0.97
N GLY A 57 -2.84 -13.96 0.54
CA GLY A 57 -3.99 -13.69 1.41
C GLY A 57 -3.88 -12.36 2.15
N ARG A 58 -4.20 -12.38 3.45
CA ARG A 58 -4.14 -11.21 4.34
C ARG A 58 -2.79 -10.50 4.32
N ALA A 59 -1.67 -11.22 4.17
CA ALA A 59 -0.33 -10.63 4.25
C ALA A 59 -0.07 -9.55 3.18
N VAL A 60 -0.91 -9.47 2.12
CA VAL A 60 -0.83 -8.39 1.13
C VAL A 60 -1.00 -6.99 1.76
N LEU A 61 -1.77 -6.88 2.85
CA LEU A 61 -2.01 -5.60 3.50
C LEU A 61 -0.81 -5.11 4.31
N ASP A 62 0.14 -6.00 4.65
CA ASP A 62 1.35 -5.62 5.40
C ASP A 62 2.30 -4.75 4.57
N ASP A 63 2.23 -4.86 3.24
CA ASP A 63 3.01 -4.06 2.31
C ASP A 63 2.51 -2.60 2.23
N PHE A 64 1.31 -2.29 2.76
CA PHE A 64 0.70 -0.96 2.64
C PHE A 64 1.58 0.14 3.25
N ALA A 65 2.19 -0.10 4.41
CA ALA A 65 3.05 0.89 5.07
C ALA A 65 4.27 1.23 4.20
N ALA A 66 4.95 0.22 3.67
CA ALA A 66 6.08 0.41 2.77
C ALA A 66 5.66 1.14 1.48
N ILE A 67 4.49 0.84 0.93
CA ILE A 67 3.95 1.58 -0.23
C ILE A 67 3.69 3.04 0.15
N ALA A 68 3.01 3.30 1.26
CA ALA A 68 2.63 4.65 1.68
C ALA A 68 3.84 5.54 2.01
N ASP A 69 4.93 4.95 2.52
CA ASP A 69 6.14 5.69 2.92
C ASP A 69 7.08 5.97 1.75
N HIS A 70 6.99 5.17 0.67
CA HIS A 70 7.81 5.30 -0.53
C HIS A 70 7.05 5.86 -1.75
N SER A 71 5.73 6.05 -1.64
CA SER A 71 4.88 6.71 -2.64
C SER A 71 4.71 8.19 -2.32
N ARG A 72 4.38 8.99 -3.35
CA ARG A 72 4.03 10.39 -3.11
C ARG A 72 2.66 10.46 -2.44
N PRO A 73 2.51 11.24 -1.35
CA PRO A 73 1.20 11.40 -0.72
C PRO A 73 0.20 12.06 -1.65
N SER A 74 -1.05 11.62 -1.60
CA SER A 74 -2.15 12.15 -2.43
C SER A 74 -2.73 13.46 -1.91
N GLY A 75 -1.95 14.23 -1.14
CA GLY A 75 -2.36 15.50 -0.53
C GLY A 75 -2.09 16.71 -1.41
N GLY A 76 -2.51 17.88 -0.95
CA GLY A 76 -2.44 19.13 -1.74
C GLY A 76 -1.03 19.73 -1.91
N LYS A 77 0.00 19.14 -1.27
CA LYS A 77 1.35 19.71 -1.20
C LYS A 77 2.22 19.45 -2.43
N PHE A 78 1.73 18.67 -3.40
CA PHE A 78 2.50 18.27 -4.56
C PHE A 78 1.84 18.74 -5.86
N PHE A 79 2.49 19.66 -6.57
CA PHE A 79 1.99 20.28 -7.81
C PHE A 79 2.81 19.83 -9.03
N ALA A 80 2.84 18.54 -9.34
CA ALA A 80 3.47 18.08 -10.56
C ALA A 80 2.56 18.19 -11.78
N TYR A 81 3.22 18.30 -12.94
CA TYR A 81 2.60 18.23 -14.26
C TYR A 81 1.88 16.90 -14.53
N VAL A 82 2.33 15.80 -13.91
CA VAL A 82 1.66 14.50 -13.93
C VAL A 82 1.50 14.01 -12.50
N PHE A 83 0.25 13.75 -12.13
CA PHE A 83 -0.09 13.02 -10.91
C PHE A 83 0.02 11.52 -11.23
N GLY A 84 0.82 10.79 -10.46
CA GLY A 84 1.11 9.37 -10.66
C GLY A 84 1.17 8.65 -9.33
#